data_AF-A0A9Q0WAR1-F1
#
_entry.id   AF-A0A9Q0WAR1-F1
#
_cell.length_a   1.000
_cell.length_b   1.000
_cell.length_c   1.000
_cell.angle_alpha   90.00
_cell.angle_beta   90.00
_cell.angle_gamma   90.00
#
_symmetry.space_group_name_H-M   'P 1'
#
loop_
_entity.id
_entity.type
_entity.pdbx_description
1 polymer ?
#
loop_
_entity_poly.entity_id
_entity_poly.type
_entity_poly.pdbx_seq_one_letter_code
_entity_poly.pdbx_strand_id
1 'polypeptide(L)'
;MAIRKLSPETVVQMLKDNGILKVKLFDADQNTMTALAGSGIEVMVAIPNDQLAVMGDYNRAKDWVKRNVTRYNFNGGVTIK
;
A
#
# COMPACT_ATOMS: atom_id res chain seq x y z
N MET A 1 0.39 18.34 4.94
CA MET A 1 1.30 17.22 5.25
C MET A 1 1.76 17.33 6.70
N ALA A 2 1.99 16.20 7.38
CA ALA A 2 2.52 16.21 8.75
C ALA A 2 3.96 16.73 8.78
N ILE A 3 4.27 17.58 9.76
CA ILE A 3 5.58 18.27 9.89
C ILE A 3 6.66 17.29 10.40
N ARG A 4 6.27 16.17 11.01
CA ARG A 4 7.15 15.05 11.41
C ARG A 4 6.43 13.72 11.20
N LYS A 5 6.84 12.95 10.19
CA LYS A 5 6.30 11.61 9.93
C LYS A 5 7.09 10.58 10.74
N LEU A 6 6.38 9.64 11.37
CA LEU A 6 6.99 8.43 11.94
C LEU A 6 7.48 7.53 10.80
N SER A 7 8.46 6.66 11.08
CA SER A 7 8.87 5.67 10.08
C SER A 7 7.72 4.69 9.82
N PRO A 8 7.57 4.18 8.59
CA PRO A 8 6.53 3.21 8.27
C PRO A 8 6.54 1.98 9.19
N GLU A 9 7.70 1.50 9.60
CA GLU A 9 7.86 0.35 10.50
C GLU A 9 7.31 0.64 11.90
N THR A 10 7.60 1.83 12.44
CA THR A 10 7.03 2.27 13.73
C THR A 10 5.51 2.36 13.65
N VAL A 11 4.96 2.87 12.55
CA VAL A 11 3.51 2.93 12.36
C VAL A 11 2.90 1.53 12.26
N VAL A 12 3.50 0.62 11.50
CA VAL A 12 3.03 -0.77 11.37
C VAL A 12 3.06 -1.49 12.72
N GLN A 13 4.12 -1.32 13.52
CA GLN A 13 4.18 -1.90 14.85
C GLN A 13 3.09 -1.32 15.76
N MET A 14 2.90 0.01 15.75
CA MET A 14 1.82 0.66 16.50
C MET A 14 0.44 0.12 16.09
N LEU A 15 0.18 -0.09 14.80
CA LEU A 15 -1.08 -0.67 14.32
C LEU A 15 -1.29 -2.07 14.89
N LYS A 16 -0.25 -2.92 14.87
CA LYS A 16 -0.30 -4.28 15.43
C LYS A 16 -0.55 -4.26 16.93
N ASP A 17 0.17 -3.42 17.67
CA ASP A 17 0.05 -3.30 19.13
C ASP A 17 -1.36 -2.86 19.56
N ASN A 18 -2.06 -2.12 18.69
CA ASN A 18 -3.43 -1.67 18.92
C ASN A 18 -4.50 -2.61 18.31
N GLY A 19 -4.10 -3.77 17.79
CA GLY A 19 -5.04 -4.74 17.20
C GLY A 19 -5.73 -4.25 15.91
N ILE A 20 -5.13 -3.29 15.21
CA ILE A 20 -5.66 -2.78 13.94
C ILE A 20 -5.21 -3.71 12.81
N LEU A 21 -6.19 -4.36 12.17
CA LEU A 21 -5.94 -5.41 11.18
C LEU A 21 -6.17 -4.98 9.74
N LYS A 22 -6.70 -3.77 9.50
CA LYS A 22 -7.03 -3.28 8.15
C LYS A 22 -6.67 -1.82 7.99
N VAL A 23 -6.09 -1.47 6.84
CA VAL A 23 -5.72 -0.09 6.49
C VAL A 23 -6.08 0.24 5.05
N LYS A 24 -6.24 1.54 4.77
CA LYS A 24 -6.38 2.07 3.42
C LYS A 24 -5.24 3.02 3.13
N LEU A 25 -4.47 2.74 2.08
CA LEU A 25 -3.46 3.64 1.55
C LEU A 25 -4.05 4.48 0.43
N PHE A 26 -3.83 5.78 0.49
CA PHE A 26 -4.29 6.73 -0.54
C PHE A 26 -3.32 6.84 -1.73
N ASP A 27 -2.10 6.35 -1.55
CA ASP A 27 -1.08 6.17 -2.57
C ASP A 27 -0.39 4.82 -2.39
N ALA A 28 0.30 4.34 -3.42
CA ALA A 28 1.05 3.08 -3.39
C ALA A 28 2.53 3.34 -3.07
N ASP A 29 2.81 4.11 -2.00
CA ASP A 29 4.18 4.41 -1.59
C ASP A 29 4.97 3.13 -1.28
N GLN A 30 6.16 3.01 -1.88
CA GLN A 30 6.95 1.79 -1.79
C GLN A 30 7.44 1.52 -0.37
N ASN A 31 7.84 2.54 0.39
CA ASN A 31 8.35 2.35 1.75
C ASN A 31 7.25 1.82 2.67
N THR A 32 6.04 2.39 2.53
CA THR A 32 4.87 1.97 3.29
C THR A 32 4.44 0.55 2.94
N MET A 33 4.40 0.20 1.65
CA MET A 33 4.10 -1.16 1.22
C MET A 33 5.14 -2.17 1.68
N THR A 34 6.43 -1.83 1.65
CA THR A 34 7.50 -2.69 2.18
C THR A 34 7.36 -2.92 3.68
N ALA A 35 7.04 -1.90 4.48
CA ALA A 35 6.83 -2.07 5.92
C ALA A 35 5.59 -2.91 6.26
N LEU A 36 4.56 -2.89 5.40
CA LEU A 36 3.36 -3.72 5.57
C LEU A 36 3.57 -5.18 5.14
N ALA A 37 4.64 -5.48 4.38
CA ALA A 37 4.93 -6.84 3.95
C ALA A 37 5.17 -7.76 5.16
N GLY A 38 4.52 -8.92 5.17
CA GLY A 38 4.63 -9.89 6.27
C GLY A 38 3.97 -9.45 7.58
N SER A 39 3.32 -8.28 7.64
CA SER A 39 2.66 -7.79 8.85
C SER A 39 1.36 -8.52 9.19
N GLY A 40 0.71 -9.11 8.18
CA GLY A 40 -0.63 -9.71 8.28
C GLY A 40 -1.78 -8.70 8.24
N ILE A 41 -1.49 -7.39 8.19
CA ILE A 41 -2.50 -6.34 8.06
C ILE A 41 -3.07 -6.35 6.63
N GLU A 42 -4.39 -6.31 6.50
CA GLU A 42 -5.08 -6.19 5.21
C GLU A 42 -4.99 -4.75 4.68
N VAL A 43 -4.59 -4.60 3.42
CA VAL A 43 -4.32 -3.30 2.80
C VAL A 43 -5.22 -3.09 1.60
N MET A 44 -6.03 -2.04 1.65
CA MET A 44 -6.68 -1.47 0.47
C MET A 44 -5.79 -0.40 -0.14
N VAL A 45 -5.43 -0.53 -1.41
CA VAL A 45 -4.60 0.45 -2.13
C VAL A 45 -5.49 1.26 -3.08
N ALA A 46 -5.52 2.59 -2.91
CA ALA A 46 -6.22 3.49 -3.80
C ALA A 46 -5.35 3.93 -4.98
N ILE A 47 -6.00 4.22 -6.10
CA ILE A 47 -5.39 4.94 -7.23
C ILE A 47 -5.46 6.44 -6.91
N PRO A 48 -4.34 7.17 -6.94
CA PRO A 48 -4.33 8.63 -6.75
C PRO A 48 -5.22 9.35 -7.79
N ASN A 49 -5.90 10.42 -7.36
CA ASN A 49 -6.87 11.13 -8.20
C ASN A 49 -6.27 11.69 -9.49
N ASP A 50 -5.01 12.13 -9.45
CA ASP A 50 -4.25 12.64 -10.60
C ASP A 50 -3.94 11.56 -11.64
N GLN A 51 -4.00 10.28 -11.27
CA GLN A 51 -3.79 9.16 -12.17
C GLN A 51 -5.09 8.61 -12.76
N LEU A 52 -6.27 8.97 -12.25
CA LEU A 52 -7.54 8.38 -12.70
C LEU A 52 -7.79 8.55 -14.20
N ALA A 53 -7.47 9.73 -14.76
CA ALA A 53 -7.69 10.01 -16.17
C ALA A 53 -6.92 9.05 -17.10
N VAL A 54 -5.71 8.63 -16.71
CA VAL A 54 -4.88 7.73 -17.53
C VAL A 54 -5.19 6.25 -17.31
N MET A 55 -5.98 5.90 -16.29
CA MET A 55 -6.38 4.51 -16.02
C MET A 55 -7.47 3.99 -16.95
N GLY A 56 -8.07 4.86 -17.78
CA GLY A 56 -8.91 4.42 -18.89
C GLY A 56 -8.14 3.65 -19.98
N ASP A 57 -6.81 3.84 -20.06
CA ASP A 57 -5.95 3.05 -20.96
C ASP A 57 -5.56 1.73 -20.29
N TYR A 58 -5.86 0.62 -20.97
CA TYR A 58 -5.62 -0.72 -20.46
C TYR A 58 -4.14 -0.98 -20.13
N ASN A 59 -3.21 -0.55 -21.00
CA ASN A 59 -1.78 -0.80 -20.79
C ASN A 59 -1.27 0.01 -19.59
N ARG A 60 -1.72 1.26 -19.43
CA ARG A 60 -1.43 2.09 -18.26
C ARG A 60 -1.96 1.47 -16.97
N ALA A 61 -3.21 1.00 -16.97
CA ALA A 61 -3.82 0.34 -15.82
C ALA A 61 -3.08 -0.98 -15.47
N LYS A 62 -2.75 -1.79 -16.48
CA LYS A 62 -1.97 -3.03 -16.31
C LYS A 62 -0.60 -2.77 -15.71
N ASP A 63 0.12 -1.76 -16.19
CA ASP A 63 1.44 -1.39 -15.67
C ASP A 63 1.36 -0.82 -14.26
N TRP A 64 0.27 -0.11 -13.92
CA TRP A 64 0.02 0.36 -12.56
C TRP A 64 -0.19 -0.82 -11.61
N VAL A 65 -1.05 -1.78 -11.97
CA VAL A 65 -1.29 -2.99 -11.16
C VAL A 65 0.00 -3.78 -10.98
N LYS A 66 0.78 -3.98 -12.04
CA LYS A 66 2.06 -4.70 -11.97
C LYS A 66 3.02 -4.04 -10.97
N ARG A 67 3.13 -2.71 -11.02
CA ARG A 67 4.08 -1.93 -10.21
C ARG A 67 3.64 -1.68 -8.78
N ASN A 68 2.34 -1.62 -8.49
CA ASN A 68 1.84 -1.19 -7.19
C ASN A 68 1.15 -2.32 -6.41
N VAL A 69 0.70 -3.37 -7.09
CA VAL A 69 -0.04 -4.49 -6.49
C VAL A 69 0.72 -5.79 -6.68
N THR A 70 0.92 -6.24 -7.93
CA THR A 70 1.45 -7.57 -8.23
C THR A 70 2.86 -7.81 -7.65
N ARG A 71 3.72 -6.80 -7.62
CA ARG A 71 5.08 -6.92 -7.05
C ARG A 71 5.10 -7.32 -5.57
N TYR A 72 4.00 -7.12 -4.84
CA TYR A 72 3.89 -7.45 -3.42
C TYR A 72 3.13 -8.77 -3.19
N ASN A 73 2.70 -9.44 -4.26
CA ASN A 73 2.03 -10.73 -4.20
C ASN A 73 3.05 -11.88 -4.22
N PHE A 74 3.69 -12.11 -3.07
CA PHE A 74 4.61 -13.23 -2.84
C PHE A 74 4.49 -13.71 -1.38
N ASN A 75 5.07 -14.86 -1.04
CA ASN A 75 5.03 -15.35 0.34
C ASN A 75 5.78 -14.39 1.29
N GLY A 76 5.09 -13.87 2.30
CA GLY A 76 5.61 -12.78 3.15
C GLY A 76 5.47 -11.38 2.55
N GLY A 77 4.72 -11.24 1.46
CA GLY A 77 4.36 -9.96 0.86
C GLY A 77 3.24 -9.22 1.59
N VAL A 78 2.58 -8.29 0.91
CA VAL A 78 1.49 -7.48 1.47
C VAL A 78 0.15 -8.18 1.27
N THR A 79 -0.69 -8.25 2.31
CA THR A 79 -2.04 -8.79 2.22
C THR A 79 -3.00 -7.76 1.59
N ILE A 80 -3.04 -7.69 0.26
CA ILE A 80 -3.92 -6.75 -0.46
C ILE A 80 -5.31 -7.37 -0.63
N LYS A 81 -6.36 -6.67 -0.19
CA LYS A 81 -7.77 -7.10 -0.29
C LYS A 81 -8.72 -5.98 -0.69
#